data_AF-A0A962U0J8-F1
#
_entry.id   AF-A0A962U0J8-F1
#
_cell.length_a   1.000
_cell.length_b   1.000
_cell.length_c   1.000
_cell.angle_alpha   90.00
_cell.angle_beta   90.00
_cell.angle_gamma   90.00
#
_symmetry.space_group_name_H-M   'P 1'
#
loop_
_entity.id
_entity.type
_entity.pdbx_description
1 polymer ?
#
loop_
_entity_poly.entity_id
_entity_poly.type
_entity_poly.pdbx_seq_one_letter_code
_entity_poly.pdbx_strand_id
1 'polypeptide(L)'
;MVAIGWYRDVGNERYDTPLDEGMDLTEVHVAIDEAEGRAPIEYEEDGTYRILECVCDIDLAGFEDRDASGKRTYIGRPYVVTVDSDNQRVLAVRRQWKRDDPDKNRRVQMTHYYFLPGLGFYGYGFIHIIGGLGKAATGALRAYMDAAGFSNLRGGFKSRDAKVDTDTPIGMGEWRETDMTAEELAKCFLPLDYKEPSTAMFQVLGHLDELGRRYATTTENMTGEASNNGPVGTTLALIEQGMKVFSAIHKRLHEAHAHEFRVMADLYAEYLPEQYPYLIEGEDQYVLRADFDERVDVIPISDPNIISNTQRIAQAQAVIELSTGNPDLYDRYEAHRNMLQAMRVQNIDQLLPPPQDTPRMEPVAENVALMTAKPVKAFIDQDHYSHMLAHRAWWVNAVPEEMRADLEPAYKAHMAEHMGLWYQVQMMDQMGAYDPESAQDPAVEAMLAQQAALVTNFIAPPDLALAGAEQQGGMEDAAAAMADEQRKDLATQADIARKDATALAQIERDDAKAQAEIERAAVREIEDAAREEVRTRAELERMEREQ
;
A
#
# COMPACT_ATOMS: atom_id res chain seq x y z
N MET A 1 -35.87 -33.26 -4.18
CA MET A 1 -36.90 -32.43 -3.50
C MET A 1 -36.14 -31.18 -3.09
N VAL A 2 -36.31 -30.01 -3.74
CA VAL A 2 -35.44 -28.85 -3.42
C VAL A 2 -35.70 -28.44 -1.97
N ALA A 3 -34.76 -28.83 -1.12
CA ALA A 3 -34.88 -28.79 0.31
C ALA A 3 -34.94 -27.34 0.81
N ILE A 4 -35.79 -27.12 1.82
CA ILE A 4 -35.99 -25.88 2.59
C ILE A 4 -36.81 -24.88 1.78
N GLY A 5 -37.94 -24.40 2.34
CA GLY A 5 -39.01 -23.65 1.66
C GLY A 5 -38.65 -22.22 1.21
N TRP A 6 -37.48 -22.07 0.61
CA TRP A 6 -36.91 -20.86 0.05
C TRP A 6 -37.23 -20.71 -1.44
N TYR A 7 -37.37 -21.83 -2.15
CA TYR A 7 -37.73 -21.87 -3.56
C TYR A 7 -39.13 -22.42 -3.76
N ARG A 8 -39.83 -21.92 -4.78
CA ARG A 8 -41.09 -22.48 -5.23
C ARG A 8 -40.86 -23.91 -5.69
N ASP A 9 -41.70 -24.83 -5.22
CA ASP A 9 -41.73 -26.20 -5.73
C ASP A 9 -42.16 -26.18 -7.20
N VAL A 10 -41.24 -26.56 -8.07
CA VAL A 10 -41.50 -26.82 -9.48
C VAL A 10 -41.27 -28.30 -9.67
N GLY A 11 -42.36 -29.02 -9.98
CA GLY A 11 -42.31 -30.46 -10.18
C GLY A 11 -41.19 -30.84 -11.14
N ASN A 12 -40.29 -31.69 -10.66
CA ASN A 12 -39.13 -32.19 -11.40
C ASN A 12 -39.60 -33.17 -12.47
N GLU A 13 -39.98 -32.68 -13.65
CA GLU A 13 -39.85 -33.48 -14.86
C GLU A 13 -38.35 -33.53 -15.17
N ARG A 14 -37.72 -34.66 -14.83
CA ARG A 14 -36.32 -34.94 -15.14
C ARG A 14 -36.20 -34.95 -16.66
N TYR A 15 -35.88 -33.82 -17.26
CA TYR A 15 -35.36 -33.81 -18.61
C TYR A 15 -33.92 -34.32 -18.48
N ASP A 16 -33.68 -35.53 -19.00
CA ASP A 16 -32.35 -35.94 -19.48
C ASP A 16 -32.00 -35.02 -20.66
N THR A 17 -31.82 -33.73 -20.41
CA THR A 17 -30.97 -32.93 -21.26
C THR A 17 -29.57 -33.38 -20.92
N PRO A 18 -28.81 -33.96 -21.87
CA PRO A 18 -27.39 -34.15 -21.67
C PRO A 18 -26.81 -32.76 -21.46
N LEU A 19 -26.54 -32.44 -20.19
CA LEU A 19 -25.86 -31.22 -19.83
C LEU A 19 -24.49 -31.28 -20.50
N ASP A 20 -24.33 -30.37 -21.46
CA ASP A 20 -23.10 -29.75 -21.94
C ASP A 20 -21.79 -30.50 -21.63
N GLU A 21 -21.08 -30.88 -22.69
CA GLU A 21 -19.71 -31.43 -22.72
C GLU A 21 -18.73 -30.55 -21.93
N GLY A 22 -18.72 -30.68 -20.60
CA GLY A 22 -18.03 -29.73 -19.75
C GLY A 22 -17.78 -30.19 -18.32
N MET A 23 -17.77 -31.50 -18.08
CA MET A 23 -17.01 -32.22 -17.03
C MET A 23 -17.39 -33.69 -17.15
N ASP A 24 -17.05 -34.29 -18.29
CA ASP A 24 -16.78 -35.73 -18.24
C ASP A 24 -15.61 -35.87 -17.27
N LEU A 25 -15.87 -36.44 -16.09
CA LEU A 25 -14.84 -37.08 -15.29
C LEU A 25 -14.22 -38.12 -16.22
N THR A 26 -13.20 -37.72 -16.96
CA THR A 26 -12.40 -38.62 -17.78
C THR A 26 -11.97 -39.79 -16.90
N GLU A 27 -11.82 -41.00 -17.44
CA GLU A 27 -11.32 -42.16 -16.68
C GLU A 27 -10.07 -41.82 -15.84
N VAL A 28 -9.29 -40.83 -16.29
CA VAL A 28 -8.15 -40.24 -15.59
C VAL A 28 -8.53 -39.54 -14.28
N HIS A 29 -9.58 -38.71 -14.24
CA HIS A 29 -10.01 -38.04 -13.01
C HIS A 29 -10.55 -39.05 -11.99
N VAL A 30 -11.32 -40.04 -12.45
CA VAL A 30 -11.81 -41.13 -11.59
C VAL A 30 -10.65 -41.94 -11.02
N ALA A 31 -9.64 -42.25 -11.85
CA ALA A 31 -8.43 -42.96 -11.40
C ALA A 31 -7.57 -42.14 -10.41
N ILE A 32 -7.53 -40.81 -10.56
CA ILE A 32 -6.84 -39.92 -9.61
C ILE A 32 -7.59 -39.88 -8.28
N ASP A 33 -8.91 -39.72 -8.30
CA ASP A 33 -9.73 -39.69 -7.08
C ASP A 33 -9.69 -41.03 -6.34
N GLU A 34 -9.70 -42.18 -7.04
CA GLU A 34 -9.47 -43.50 -6.43
C GLU A 34 -8.06 -43.63 -5.83
N ALA A 35 -7.02 -43.15 -6.53
CA ALA A 35 -5.64 -43.20 -6.03
C ALA A 35 -5.41 -42.28 -4.81
N GLU A 36 -6.13 -41.15 -4.74
CA GLU A 36 -6.14 -40.23 -3.59
C GLU A 36 -7.11 -40.66 -2.48
N GLY A 37 -7.86 -41.75 -2.66
CA GLY A 37 -8.80 -42.30 -1.67
C GLY A 37 -10.08 -41.48 -1.51
N ARG A 38 -10.44 -40.66 -2.50
CA ARG A 38 -11.67 -39.87 -2.54
C ARG A 38 -12.76 -40.68 -3.24
N ALA A 39 -13.64 -41.32 -2.47
CA ALA A 39 -14.84 -41.92 -3.03
C ALA A 39 -15.94 -40.85 -3.18
N PRO A 40 -16.67 -40.78 -4.32
CA PRO A 40 -17.86 -39.96 -4.42
C PRO A 40 -18.91 -40.47 -3.43
N ILE A 41 -19.42 -39.58 -2.60
CA ILE A 41 -20.54 -39.87 -1.70
C ILE A 41 -21.80 -39.83 -2.55
N GLU A 42 -22.28 -40.99 -3.02
CA GLU A 42 -23.56 -41.09 -3.71
C GLU A 42 -24.72 -40.89 -2.73
N TYR A 43 -25.32 -39.71 -2.74
CA TYR A 43 -26.66 -39.52 -2.19
C TYR A 43 -27.68 -39.89 -3.28
N GLU A 44 -28.40 -41.00 -3.11
CA GLU A 44 -29.31 -41.62 -4.10
C GLU A 44 -30.51 -40.77 -4.58
N GLU A 45 -30.71 -39.53 -4.12
CA GLU A 45 -31.91 -38.73 -4.48
C GLU A 45 -31.69 -37.24 -4.82
N ASP A 46 -30.49 -36.67 -4.66
CA ASP A 46 -30.24 -35.26 -4.98
C ASP A 46 -29.24 -35.13 -6.13
N GLY A 47 -29.78 -34.95 -7.35
CA GLY A 47 -28.99 -34.52 -8.49
C GLY A 47 -28.44 -33.11 -8.29
N THR A 48 -27.30 -32.81 -8.90
CA THR A 48 -26.76 -31.44 -8.94
C THR A 48 -27.65 -30.57 -9.83
N TYR A 49 -28.25 -29.52 -9.27
CA TYR A 49 -29.04 -28.55 -10.03
C TYR A 49 -28.23 -27.28 -10.29
N ARG A 50 -28.25 -26.78 -11.53
CA ARG A 50 -27.63 -25.50 -11.87
C ARG A 50 -28.66 -24.38 -11.74
N ILE A 51 -28.49 -23.55 -10.72
CA ILE A 51 -29.36 -22.41 -10.47
C ILE A 51 -28.69 -21.12 -10.96
N LEU A 52 -29.43 -20.30 -11.72
CA LEU A 52 -29.02 -18.98 -12.16
C LEU A 52 -29.68 -17.92 -11.28
N GLU A 53 -28.86 -17.07 -10.66
CA GLU A 53 -29.34 -15.90 -9.93
C GLU A 53 -29.10 -14.65 -10.78
N CYS A 54 -30.18 -14.03 -11.25
CA CYS A 54 -30.15 -12.86 -12.10
C CYS A 54 -30.54 -11.62 -11.29
N VAL A 55 -29.62 -10.66 -11.22
CA VAL A 55 -29.87 -9.34 -10.63
C VAL A 55 -30.29 -8.39 -11.74
N CYS A 56 -31.55 -7.97 -11.75
CA CYS A 56 -32.11 -7.16 -12.84
C CYS A 56 -33.22 -6.20 -12.38
N ASP A 57 -33.41 -5.13 -13.15
CA ASP A 57 -34.48 -4.15 -12.91
C ASP A 57 -35.74 -4.59 -13.66
N ILE A 58 -36.81 -4.91 -12.93
CA ILE A 58 -38.06 -5.44 -13.49
C ILE A 58 -39.27 -4.62 -13.01
N ASP A 59 -40.20 -4.30 -13.91
CA ASP A 59 -41.57 -3.85 -13.58
C ASP A 59 -42.49 -5.08 -13.46
N LEU A 60 -42.70 -5.55 -12.22
CA LEU A 60 -43.50 -6.73 -11.94
C LEU A 60 -44.99 -6.40 -11.89
N ALA A 61 -45.79 -7.11 -12.69
CA ALA A 61 -47.24 -6.97 -12.69
C ALA A 61 -47.83 -7.21 -11.29
N GLY A 62 -48.59 -6.25 -10.77
CA GLY A 62 -49.14 -6.25 -9.41
C GLY A 62 -48.24 -5.61 -8.34
N PHE A 63 -46.96 -5.40 -8.63
CA PHE A 63 -46.00 -4.67 -7.78
C PHE A 63 -45.43 -3.43 -8.50
N GLU A 64 -46.20 -2.91 -9.44
CA GLU A 64 -45.82 -1.82 -10.34
C GLU A 64 -45.55 -0.55 -9.54
N ASP A 65 -44.51 0.17 -9.96
CA ASP A 65 -44.16 1.43 -9.32
C ASP A 65 -45.18 2.52 -9.69
N ARG A 66 -45.57 3.31 -8.67
CA ARG A 66 -46.60 4.34 -8.80
C ARG A 66 -46.11 5.64 -8.20
N ASP A 67 -46.38 6.74 -8.91
CA ASP A 67 -46.12 8.08 -8.42
C ASP A 67 -47.00 8.44 -7.23
N ALA A 68 -46.69 9.55 -6.55
CA ALA A 68 -47.54 10.16 -5.51
C ALA A 68 -49.00 10.42 -5.96
N SER A 69 -49.26 10.44 -7.28
CA SER A 69 -50.59 10.58 -7.89
C SER A 69 -51.31 9.24 -8.17
N GLY A 70 -50.70 8.10 -7.83
CA GLY A 70 -51.23 6.75 -8.04
C GLY A 70 -51.13 6.22 -9.48
N LYS A 71 -50.56 7.01 -10.40
CA LYS A 71 -50.28 6.63 -11.79
C LYS A 71 -49.03 5.76 -11.87
N ARG A 72 -49.03 4.80 -12.78
CA ARG A 72 -47.88 3.92 -13.05
C ARG A 72 -46.72 4.72 -13.65
N THR A 73 -45.53 4.52 -13.11
CA THR A 73 -44.29 5.13 -13.59
C THR A 73 -43.59 4.27 -14.64
N TYR A 74 -43.90 2.97 -14.70
CA TYR A 74 -43.22 1.97 -15.56
C TYR A 74 -41.71 1.86 -15.29
N ILE A 75 -41.25 2.31 -14.12
CA ILE A 75 -39.84 2.22 -13.72
C ILE A 75 -39.60 0.82 -13.14
N GLY A 76 -38.65 0.09 -13.73
CA GLY A 76 -38.18 -1.19 -13.21
C GLY A 76 -37.49 -1.01 -11.86
N ARG A 77 -37.77 -1.90 -10.90
CA ARG A 77 -37.15 -1.90 -9.57
C ARG A 77 -36.17 -3.07 -9.45
N PRO A 78 -35.14 -2.98 -8.58
CA PRO A 78 -34.08 -3.98 -8.54
C PRO A 78 -34.55 -5.28 -7.86
N TYR A 79 -34.65 -6.37 -8.61
CA TYR A 79 -35.03 -7.69 -8.10
C TYR A 79 -33.90 -8.71 -8.33
N VAL A 80 -33.86 -9.68 -7.43
CA VAL A 80 -33.08 -10.91 -7.59
C VAL A 80 -34.02 -12.02 -8.02
N VAL A 81 -33.86 -12.48 -9.26
CA VAL A 81 -34.66 -13.56 -9.85
C VAL A 81 -33.81 -14.82 -9.90
N THR A 82 -34.28 -15.86 -9.23
CA THR A 82 -33.64 -17.17 -9.26
C THR A 82 -34.36 -18.06 -10.26
N VAL A 83 -33.63 -18.61 -11.22
CA VAL A 83 -34.14 -19.46 -12.31
C VAL A 83 -33.39 -20.77 -12.32
N ASP A 84 -34.09 -21.87 -12.55
CA ASP A 84 -33.47 -23.15 -12.85
C ASP A 84 -32.92 -23.12 -14.29
N SER A 85 -31.63 -23.41 -14.46
CA SER A 85 -30.97 -23.40 -15.77
C SER A 85 -31.62 -24.39 -16.75
N ASP A 86 -32.07 -25.54 -16.24
CA ASP A 86 -32.47 -26.67 -17.08
C ASP A 86 -33.90 -26.50 -17.54
N ASN A 87 -34.80 -26.18 -16.60
CA ASN A 87 -36.22 -26.03 -16.89
C ASN A 87 -36.61 -24.60 -17.28
N GLN A 88 -35.69 -23.63 -17.17
CA GLN A 88 -35.93 -22.19 -17.36
C GLN A 88 -37.10 -21.64 -16.52
N ARG A 89 -37.45 -22.33 -15.43
CA ARG A 89 -38.55 -21.95 -14.54
C ARG A 89 -38.04 -21.05 -13.43
N VAL A 90 -38.80 -19.99 -13.15
CA VAL A 90 -38.52 -19.08 -12.04
C VAL A 90 -38.81 -19.79 -10.71
N LEU A 91 -37.77 -19.92 -9.89
CA LEU A 91 -37.81 -20.54 -8.56
C LEU A 91 -38.18 -19.52 -7.48
N ALA A 92 -37.61 -18.32 -7.54
CA ALA A 92 -37.86 -17.26 -6.57
C ALA A 92 -37.68 -15.87 -7.18
N VAL A 93 -38.44 -14.90 -6.68
CA VAL A 93 -38.26 -13.47 -6.99
C VAL A 93 -38.16 -12.73 -5.65
N ARG A 94 -37.01 -12.10 -5.41
CA ARG A 94 -36.70 -11.41 -4.15
C ARG A 94 -36.43 -9.93 -4.42
N ARG A 95 -36.87 -9.07 -3.50
CA ARG A 95 -36.57 -7.62 -3.55
C ARG A 95 -35.11 -7.41 -3.20
N GLN A 96 -34.42 -6.55 -3.95
CA GLN A 96 -33.03 -6.16 -3.69
C GLN A 96 -32.94 -4.76 -3.04
N TRP A 97 -33.87 -4.44 -2.15
CA TRP A 97 -33.90 -3.19 -1.38
C TRP A 97 -34.48 -3.45 0.02
N LYS A 98 -34.22 -2.57 1.00
CA LYS A 98 -34.77 -2.71 2.36
C LYS A 98 -36.28 -2.50 2.32
N ARG A 99 -37.03 -3.25 3.13
CA ARG A 99 -38.51 -3.18 3.12
C ARG A 99 -39.05 -1.77 3.40
N ASP A 100 -38.34 -1.03 4.26
CA ASP A 100 -38.73 0.30 4.73
C ASP A 100 -38.00 1.43 3.99
N ASP A 101 -37.29 1.13 2.89
CA ASP A 101 -36.63 2.13 2.06
C ASP A 101 -37.65 2.78 1.10
N PRO A 102 -37.93 4.10 1.24
CA PRO A 102 -38.87 4.81 0.38
C PRO A 102 -38.39 4.96 -1.06
N ASP A 103 -37.07 5.08 -1.27
CA ASP A 103 -36.46 5.30 -2.58
C ASP A 103 -36.22 3.97 -3.33
N LYS A 104 -36.26 2.84 -2.60
CA LYS A 104 -36.06 1.48 -3.10
C LYS A 104 -34.70 1.35 -3.78
N ASN A 105 -33.66 1.85 -3.13
CA ASN A 105 -32.30 1.83 -3.65
C ASN A 105 -31.77 0.39 -3.70
N ARG A 106 -31.01 0.10 -4.76
CA ARG A 106 -30.42 -1.24 -4.94
C ARG A 106 -29.40 -1.51 -3.84
N ARG A 107 -29.55 -2.63 -3.15
CA ARG A 107 -28.55 -3.19 -2.24
C ARG A 107 -27.51 -3.99 -3.02
N VAL A 108 -26.28 -3.50 -3.07
CA VAL A 108 -25.14 -4.23 -3.67
C VAL A 108 -24.59 -5.18 -2.62
N GLN A 109 -24.78 -6.49 -2.82
CA GLN A 109 -24.34 -7.54 -1.90
C GLN A 109 -23.08 -8.27 -2.38
N MET A 110 -22.58 -7.91 -3.56
CA MET A 110 -21.42 -8.53 -4.17
C MET A 110 -20.27 -7.53 -4.21
N THR A 111 -19.12 -7.93 -3.69
CA THR A 111 -17.87 -7.17 -3.81
C THR A 111 -17.01 -7.79 -4.91
N HIS A 112 -16.57 -6.98 -5.87
CA HIS A 112 -15.73 -7.46 -6.96
C HIS A 112 -14.24 -7.25 -6.63
N TYR A 113 -13.52 -8.34 -6.47
CA TYR A 113 -12.07 -8.36 -6.32
C TYR A 113 -11.40 -8.60 -7.67
N TYR A 114 -10.76 -7.58 -8.23
CA TYR A 114 -10.00 -7.71 -9.47
C TYR A 114 -8.58 -7.16 -9.33
N PHE A 115 -7.65 -7.87 -9.98
CA PHE A 115 -6.23 -7.49 -10.01
C PHE A 115 -5.97 -6.37 -11.03
N LEU A 116 -6.37 -6.59 -12.28
CA LEU A 116 -6.44 -5.55 -13.31
C LEU A 116 -7.86 -5.43 -13.86
N PRO A 117 -8.29 -4.21 -14.26
CA PRO A 117 -9.56 -4.03 -14.95
C PRO A 117 -9.54 -4.78 -16.29
N GLY A 118 -10.57 -5.58 -16.55
CA GLY A 118 -10.74 -6.29 -17.80
C GLY A 118 -11.89 -5.74 -18.64
N LEU A 119 -12.18 -6.38 -19.77
CA LEU A 119 -13.31 -6.03 -20.61
C LEU A 119 -14.62 -6.48 -19.96
N GLY A 120 -15.55 -5.54 -19.76
CA GLY A 120 -16.85 -5.81 -19.15
C GLY A 120 -16.77 -5.99 -17.64
N PHE A 121 -17.40 -7.03 -17.11
CA PHE A 121 -17.50 -7.25 -15.66
C PHE A 121 -16.33 -8.04 -15.07
N TYR A 122 -15.62 -8.84 -15.86
CA TYR A 122 -14.53 -9.68 -15.37
C TYR A 122 -13.21 -8.89 -15.30
N GLY A 123 -12.50 -9.03 -14.19
CA GLY A 123 -11.13 -8.57 -14.04
C GLY A 123 -10.09 -9.54 -14.59
N TYR A 124 -8.94 -9.03 -15.02
CA TYR A 124 -7.78 -9.86 -15.33
C TYR A 124 -7.00 -10.18 -14.05
N GLY A 125 -6.91 -11.46 -13.71
CA GLY A 125 -5.98 -11.99 -12.71
C GLY A 125 -4.53 -12.07 -13.21
N PHE A 126 -3.59 -12.29 -12.28
CA PHE A 126 -2.14 -12.42 -12.56
C PHE A 126 -1.81 -13.50 -13.61
N ILE A 127 -2.53 -14.62 -13.58
CA ILE A 127 -2.36 -15.74 -14.54
C ILE A 127 -2.67 -15.31 -15.97
N HIS A 128 -3.63 -14.41 -16.20
CA HIS A 128 -3.95 -13.96 -17.55
C HIS A 128 -2.77 -13.22 -18.21
N ILE A 129 -1.91 -12.62 -17.40
CA ILE A 129 -0.79 -11.79 -17.85
C ILE A 129 0.46 -12.66 -18.06
N ILE A 130 0.77 -13.55 -17.12
CA ILE A 130 1.91 -14.47 -17.26
C ILE A 130 1.61 -15.65 -18.20
N GLY A 131 0.35 -16.06 -18.34
CA GLY A 131 -0.04 -17.28 -19.04
C GLY A 131 0.45 -17.32 -20.49
N GLY A 132 0.42 -16.18 -21.20
CA GLY A 132 0.96 -16.05 -22.55
C GLY A 132 2.47 -16.33 -22.62
N LEU A 133 3.24 -15.75 -21.69
CA LEU A 133 4.69 -15.96 -21.57
C LEU A 133 5.01 -17.41 -21.20
N GLY A 134 4.27 -17.99 -20.24
CA GLY A 134 4.45 -19.38 -19.82
C GLY A 134 4.15 -20.39 -20.94
N LYS A 135 3.09 -20.14 -21.72
CA LYS A 135 2.74 -20.96 -22.89
C LYS A 135 3.82 -20.85 -23.98
N ALA A 136 4.31 -19.63 -24.25
CA ALA A 136 5.40 -19.42 -25.21
C ALA A 136 6.71 -20.08 -24.77
N ALA A 137 7.09 -19.96 -23.50
CA ALA A 137 8.29 -20.57 -22.94
C ALA A 137 8.21 -22.10 -23.00
N THR A 138 7.06 -22.68 -22.64
CA THR A 138 6.82 -24.12 -22.75
C THR A 138 6.90 -24.59 -24.20
N GLY A 139 6.33 -23.84 -25.14
CA GLY A 139 6.41 -24.14 -26.57
C GLY A 139 7.85 -24.07 -27.10
N ALA A 140 8.61 -23.04 -26.73
CA ALA A 140 10.01 -22.88 -27.11
C ALA A 140 10.89 -24.01 -26.54
N LEU A 141 10.69 -24.38 -25.27
CA LEU A 141 11.41 -25.48 -24.63
C LEU A 141 11.11 -26.82 -25.32
N ARG A 142 9.84 -27.11 -25.63
CA ARG A 142 9.46 -28.35 -26.35
C ARG A 142 10.13 -28.41 -27.72
N ALA A 143 10.01 -27.36 -28.52
CA ALA A 143 10.64 -27.32 -29.84
C ALA A 143 12.18 -27.44 -29.77
N TYR A 144 12.80 -26.85 -28.74
CA TYR A 144 14.24 -27.01 -28.49
C TYR A 144 14.60 -28.47 -28.16
N MET A 145 13.85 -29.11 -27.26
CA MET A 145 14.05 -30.52 -26.87
C MET A 145 13.79 -31.47 -28.03
N ASP A 146 12.77 -31.23 -28.86
CA ASP A 146 12.46 -32.01 -30.04
C ASP A 146 13.60 -31.91 -31.07
N ALA A 147 14.08 -30.69 -31.36
CA ALA A 147 15.23 -30.48 -32.25
C ALA A 147 16.49 -31.19 -31.74
N ALA A 148 16.76 -31.15 -30.43
CA ALA A 148 17.86 -31.88 -29.81
C ALA A 148 17.68 -33.40 -29.92
N GLY A 149 16.44 -33.89 -29.74
CA GLY A 149 16.09 -35.30 -29.91
C GLY A 149 16.35 -35.78 -31.33
N PHE A 150 15.88 -35.04 -32.33
CA PHE A 150 16.06 -35.39 -33.75
C PHE A 150 17.52 -35.29 -34.21
N SER A 151 18.31 -34.34 -33.68
CA SER A 151 19.74 -34.23 -34.03
C SER A 151 20.58 -35.38 -33.44
N ASN A 152 20.20 -35.87 -32.26
CA ASN A 152 20.90 -36.95 -31.55
C ASN A 152 20.45 -38.36 -31.99
N LEU A 153 19.15 -38.54 -32.24
CA LEU A 153 18.54 -39.79 -32.71
C LEU A 153 18.15 -39.66 -34.19
N ARG A 154 19.17 -39.58 -35.05
CA ARG A 154 18.96 -39.33 -36.49
C ARG A 154 18.28 -40.54 -37.15
N GLY A 155 17.06 -40.32 -37.62
CA GLY A 155 16.34 -41.26 -38.50
C GLY A 155 16.75 -41.12 -39.96
N GLY A 156 16.26 -42.01 -40.82
CA GLY A 156 16.57 -41.98 -42.24
C GLY A 156 15.73 -42.95 -43.06
N PHE A 157 15.90 -42.90 -44.38
CA PHE A 157 15.28 -43.85 -45.30
C PHE A 157 16.20 -45.05 -45.53
N LYS A 158 15.64 -46.26 -45.43
CA LYS A 158 16.31 -47.51 -45.76
C LYS A 158 15.87 -47.97 -47.16
N SER A 159 16.83 -48.19 -48.06
CA SER A 159 16.54 -48.78 -49.38
C SER A 159 16.03 -50.21 -49.22
N ARG A 160 15.10 -50.63 -50.09
CA ARG A 160 14.57 -52.00 -50.12
C ARG A 160 15.66 -53.04 -50.43
N ASP A 161 16.74 -52.62 -51.08
CA ASP A 161 17.90 -53.46 -51.41
C ASP A 161 18.75 -53.80 -50.17
N ALA A 162 18.52 -53.11 -49.04
CA ALA A 162 19.17 -53.39 -47.77
C ALA A 162 18.55 -54.62 -47.10
N LYS A 163 19.11 -55.80 -47.37
CA LYS A 163 18.71 -57.09 -46.78
C LYS A 163 19.20 -57.26 -45.33
N VAL A 164 18.99 -56.23 -44.50
CA VAL A 164 19.26 -56.29 -43.06
C VAL A 164 17.99 -56.78 -42.39
N ASP A 165 18.07 -57.93 -41.70
CA ASP A 165 16.97 -58.47 -40.91
C ASP A 165 16.56 -57.46 -39.83
N THR A 166 15.29 -57.07 -39.83
CA THR A 166 14.81 -55.86 -39.11
C THR A 166 13.93 -56.19 -37.90
N ASP A 167 13.63 -57.47 -37.68
CA ASP A 167 12.65 -57.90 -36.67
C ASP A 167 13.20 -57.90 -35.23
N THR A 168 14.51 -57.74 -35.05
CA THR A 168 15.16 -57.56 -33.74
C THR A 168 15.93 -56.24 -33.69
N PRO A 169 15.71 -55.39 -32.67
CA PRO A 169 16.57 -54.23 -32.40
C PRO A 169 18.02 -54.67 -32.10
N ILE A 170 19.02 -53.90 -32.55
CA ILE A 170 20.43 -54.14 -32.19
C ILE A 170 20.65 -53.72 -30.73
N GLY A 171 21.16 -54.60 -29.88
CA GLY A 171 21.55 -54.27 -28.51
C GLY A 171 22.84 -53.43 -28.44
N MET A 172 23.06 -52.73 -27.32
CA MET A 172 24.30 -51.95 -27.15
C MET A 172 25.53 -52.88 -27.14
N GLY A 173 26.47 -52.65 -28.05
CA GLY A 173 27.69 -53.46 -28.20
C GLY A 173 27.52 -54.77 -28.96
N GLU A 174 26.34 -55.01 -29.55
CA GLU A 174 26.07 -56.20 -30.35
C GLU A 174 26.54 -56.00 -31.80
N TRP A 175 27.33 -56.96 -32.30
CA TRP A 175 27.76 -57.00 -33.70
C TRP A 175 26.77 -57.85 -34.51
N ARG A 176 26.17 -57.24 -35.54
CA ARG A 176 25.25 -57.94 -36.44
C ARG A 176 25.98 -58.31 -37.73
N GLU A 177 25.87 -59.58 -38.12
CA GLU A 177 26.35 -60.04 -39.42
C GLU A 177 25.47 -59.51 -40.55
N THR A 178 26.08 -59.12 -41.66
CA THR A 178 25.39 -58.58 -42.86
C THR A 178 26.11 -59.04 -44.12
N ASP A 179 25.35 -59.40 -45.14
CA ASP A 179 25.86 -59.86 -46.45
C ASP A 179 26.33 -58.70 -47.35
N MET A 180 26.16 -57.45 -46.89
CA MET A 180 26.50 -56.24 -47.65
C MET A 180 27.90 -55.74 -47.32
N THR A 181 28.58 -55.20 -48.33
CA THR A 181 29.83 -54.47 -48.08
C THR A 181 29.57 -53.15 -47.34
N ALA A 182 30.57 -52.62 -46.62
CA ALA A 182 30.42 -51.38 -45.86
C ALA A 182 29.99 -50.18 -46.74
N GLU A 183 30.44 -50.13 -48.00
CA GLU A 183 30.03 -49.07 -48.96
C GLU A 183 28.58 -49.22 -49.41
N GLU A 184 28.11 -50.43 -49.67
CA GLU A 184 26.71 -50.69 -50.04
C GLU A 184 25.78 -50.41 -48.87
N LEU A 185 26.19 -50.76 -47.64
CA LEU A 185 25.46 -50.48 -46.43
C LEU A 185 25.31 -48.97 -46.20
N ALA A 186 26.39 -48.20 -46.36
CA ALA A 186 26.34 -46.73 -46.25
C ALA A 186 25.45 -46.08 -47.32
N LYS A 187 25.42 -46.60 -48.56
CA LYS A 187 24.56 -46.10 -49.65
C LYS A 187 23.09 -46.46 -49.47
N CYS A 188 22.80 -47.51 -48.71
CA CYS A 188 21.44 -47.98 -48.47
C CYS A 188 20.66 -47.18 -47.41
N PHE A 189 21.34 -46.39 -46.60
CA PHE A 189 20.72 -45.54 -45.59
C PHE A 189 20.91 -44.07 -45.98
N LEU A 190 19.79 -43.35 -46.19
CA LEU A 190 19.79 -41.90 -46.34
C LEU A 190 19.42 -41.28 -44.99
N PRO A 191 20.39 -40.78 -44.19
CA PRO A 191 20.06 -40.07 -42.96
C PRO A 191 19.36 -38.75 -43.29
N LEU A 192 18.34 -38.43 -42.51
CA LEU A 192 17.74 -37.10 -42.55
C LEU A 192 18.65 -36.14 -41.79
N ASP A 193 19.01 -35.03 -42.43
CA ASP A 193 19.84 -34.00 -41.82
C ASP A 193 18.98 -33.08 -40.95
N TYR A 194 18.90 -33.40 -39.67
CA TYR A 194 18.29 -32.53 -38.67
C TYR A 194 19.34 -31.57 -38.14
N LYS A 195 19.04 -30.27 -38.26
CA LYS A 195 19.88 -29.22 -37.67
C LYS A 195 19.82 -29.32 -36.14
N GLU A 196 20.97 -29.10 -35.51
CA GLU A 196 21.06 -28.94 -34.06
C GLU A 196 20.16 -27.78 -33.58
N PRO A 197 19.65 -27.85 -32.35
CA PRO A 197 18.80 -26.80 -31.79
C PRO A 197 19.52 -25.45 -31.86
N SER A 198 18.83 -24.44 -32.41
CA SER A 198 19.47 -23.14 -32.66
C SER A 198 19.73 -22.38 -31.35
N THR A 199 20.89 -21.72 -31.29
CA THR A 199 21.25 -20.81 -30.18
C THR A 199 20.27 -19.66 -30.04
N ALA A 200 19.70 -19.17 -31.15
CA ALA A 200 18.66 -18.15 -31.16
C ALA A 200 17.39 -18.61 -30.41
N MET A 201 17.00 -19.88 -30.53
CA MET A 201 15.82 -20.41 -29.83
C MET A 201 16.05 -20.51 -28.32
N PHE A 202 17.27 -20.86 -27.90
CA PHE A 202 17.65 -20.81 -26.49
C PHE A 202 17.67 -19.36 -25.95
N GLN A 203 18.14 -18.40 -26.74
CA GLN A 203 18.09 -16.98 -26.38
C GLN A 203 16.64 -16.48 -26.21
N VAL A 204 15.72 -16.88 -27.10
CA VAL A 204 14.30 -16.55 -26.96
C VAL A 204 13.71 -17.18 -25.69
N LEU A 205 14.02 -18.44 -25.40
CA LEU A 205 13.59 -19.08 -24.15
C LEU A 205 14.13 -18.33 -22.92
N GLY A 206 15.42 -17.96 -22.93
CA GLY A 206 16.02 -17.16 -21.86
C GLY A 206 15.39 -15.79 -21.70
N HIS A 207 15.04 -15.12 -22.81
CA HIS A 207 14.34 -13.84 -22.77
C HIS A 207 12.92 -13.97 -22.21
N LEU A 208 12.18 -15.02 -22.58
CA LEU A 208 10.84 -15.30 -22.05
C LEU A 208 10.88 -15.58 -20.54
N ASP A 209 11.87 -16.35 -20.08
CA ASP A 209 12.12 -16.62 -18.66
C ASP A 209 12.49 -15.34 -17.90
N GLU A 210 13.36 -14.50 -18.47
CA GLU A 210 13.70 -13.20 -17.89
C GLU A 210 12.47 -12.28 -17.78
N LEU A 211 11.66 -12.15 -18.83
CA LEU A 211 10.43 -11.36 -18.80
C LEU A 211 9.43 -11.91 -17.76
N GLY A 212 9.28 -13.24 -17.68
CA GLY A 212 8.45 -13.89 -16.67
C GLY A 212 8.92 -13.60 -15.25
N ARG A 213 10.24 -13.74 -14.99
CA ARG A 213 10.83 -13.39 -13.69
C ARG A 213 10.71 -11.91 -13.38
N ARG A 214 11.01 -11.01 -14.31
CA ARG A 214 10.89 -9.56 -14.07
C ARG A 214 9.48 -9.19 -13.66
N TYR A 215 8.48 -9.75 -14.34
CA TYR A 215 7.08 -9.53 -14.01
C TYR A 215 6.69 -10.15 -12.65
N ALA A 216 7.15 -11.38 -12.35
CA ALA A 216 6.90 -12.03 -11.07
C ALA A 216 7.61 -11.37 -9.88
N THR A 217 8.81 -10.83 -10.11
CA THR A 217 9.67 -10.19 -9.09
C THR A 217 9.46 -8.69 -8.99
N THR A 218 8.55 -8.08 -9.78
CA THR A 218 8.28 -6.64 -9.64
C THR A 218 7.80 -6.31 -8.21
N THR A 219 7.23 -7.29 -7.48
CA THR A 219 6.86 -7.17 -6.06
C THR A 219 8.06 -7.09 -5.11
N GLU A 220 9.21 -7.70 -5.43
CA GLU A 220 10.36 -7.83 -4.52
C GLU A 220 11.52 -6.90 -4.90
N ASN A 221 11.78 -6.71 -6.20
CA ASN A 221 12.95 -5.99 -6.70
C ASN A 221 12.90 -4.47 -6.51
N MET A 222 11.72 -3.89 -6.26
CA MET A 222 11.60 -2.45 -6.01
C MET A 222 11.87 -2.07 -4.54
N THR A 223 11.89 -3.05 -3.64
CA THR A 223 12.23 -2.86 -2.21
C THR A 223 13.67 -3.19 -1.88
N GLY A 224 14.38 -3.89 -2.76
CA GLY A 224 15.78 -4.26 -2.59
C GLY A 224 16.72 -3.45 -3.46
N GLU A 225 17.67 -2.74 -2.83
CA GLU A 225 18.88 -2.19 -3.47
C GLU A 225 18.69 -1.13 -4.56
N ALA A 226 17.75 -0.19 -4.39
CA ALA A 226 18.01 1.14 -4.95
C ALA A 226 19.26 1.68 -4.22
N SER A 227 20.41 1.64 -4.89
CA SER A 227 21.71 2.10 -4.39
C SER A 227 21.55 3.27 -3.42
N ASN A 228 21.80 3.01 -2.14
CA ASN A 228 21.54 3.92 -1.02
C ASN A 228 22.48 5.14 -1.00
N ASN A 229 23.19 5.38 -2.12
CA ASN A 229 24.16 6.45 -2.31
C ASN A 229 23.65 7.58 -3.21
N GLY A 230 22.42 7.48 -3.76
CA GLY A 230 21.77 8.56 -4.49
C GLY A 230 21.06 9.55 -3.54
N PRO A 231 20.90 10.83 -3.91
CA PRO A 231 20.06 11.77 -3.16
C PRO A 231 18.69 11.15 -2.87
N VAL A 232 18.20 11.31 -1.64
CA VAL A 232 16.95 10.70 -1.15
C VAL A 232 15.78 11.00 -2.09
N GLY A 233 15.71 12.21 -2.67
CA GLY A 233 14.69 12.59 -3.65
C GLY A 233 14.70 11.77 -4.94
N THR A 234 15.87 11.53 -5.54
CA THR A 234 15.99 10.68 -6.75
C THR A 234 15.68 9.21 -6.47
N THR A 235 16.10 8.70 -5.31
CA THR A 235 15.77 7.33 -4.88
C THR A 235 14.27 7.19 -4.64
N LEU A 236 13.64 8.18 -3.99
CA LEU A 236 12.21 8.21 -3.76
C LEU A 236 11.41 8.26 -5.07
N ALA A 237 11.84 9.08 -6.04
CA ALA A 237 11.20 9.20 -7.34
C ALA A 237 11.27 7.88 -8.15
N LEU A 238 12.40 7.18 -8.13
CA LEU A 238 12.54 5.87 -8.79
C LEU A 238 11.65 4.80 -8.13
N ILE A 239 11.58 4.80 -6.80
CA ILE A 239 10.66 3.93 -6.05
C ILE A 239 9.21 4.27 -6.42
N GLU A 240 8.83 5.55 -6.43
CA GLU A 240 7.48 5.98 -6.75
C GLU A 240 7.06 5.56 -8.16
N GLN A 241 7.91 5.78 -9.16
CA GLN A 241 7.63 5.37 -10.55
C GLN A 241 7.46 3.85 -10.69
N GLY A 242 8.33 3.04 -10.05
CA GLY A 242 8.20 1.59 -10.10
C GLY A 242 7.00 1.04 -9.30
N MET A 243 6.51 1.80 -8.31
CA MET A 243 5.38 1.39 -7.47
C MET A 243 4.01 1.80 -8.01
N LYS A 244 3.91 2.72 -8.99
CA LYS A 244 2.61 3.21 -9.53
C LYS A 244 1.61 2.08 -9.89
N VAL A 245 2.08 1.02 -10.55
CA VAL A 245 1.24 -0.13 -10.93
C VAL A 245 0.76 -0.88 -9.69
N PHE A 246 1.63 -1.11 -8.72
CA PHE A 246 1.27 -1.77 -7.46
C PHE A 246 0.33 -0.92 -6.62
N SER A 247 0.58 0.38 -6.48
CA SER A 247 -0.32 1.29 -5.77
C SER A 247 -1.70 1.28 -6.40
N ALA A 248 -1.81 1.24 -7.73
CA ALA A 248 -3.11 1.13 -8.39
C ALA A 248 -3.83 -0.20 -8.07
N ILE A 249 -3.11 -1.33 -8.03
CA ILE A 249 -3.67 -2.64 -7.65
C ILE A 249 -4.11 -2.63 -6.18
N HIS A 250 -3.26 -2.16 -5.27
CA HIS A 250 -3.57 -2.09 -3.83
C HIS A 250 -4.74 -1.15 -3.56
N LYS A 251 -4.83 0.00 -4.24
CA LYS A 251 -5.97 0.91 -4.15
C LYS A 251 -7.29 0.23 -4.51
N ARG A 252 -7.32 -0.57 -5.59
CA ARG A 252 -8.52 -1.31 -5.99
C ARG A 252 -8.90 -2.37 -4.97
N LEU A 253 -7.93 -3.14 -4.49
CA LEU A 253 -8.17 -4.16 -3.46
C LEU A 253 -8.61 -3.55 -2.13
N HIS A 254 -8.06 -2.37 -1.79
CA HIS A 254 -8.44 -1.58 -0.64
C HIS A 254 -9.88 -1.07 -0.75
N GLU A 255 -10.27 -0.55 -1.92
CA GLU A 255 -11.64 -0.12 -2.20
C GLU A 255 -12.63 -1.29 -2.17
N ALA A 256 -12.26 -2.44 -2.75
CA ALA A 256 -13.05 -3.66 -2.68
C ALA A 256 -13.23 -4.12 -1.21
N HIS A 257 -12.17 -4.14 -0.41
CA HIS A 257 -12.28 -4.42 1.03
C HIS A 257 -13.17 -3.42 1.77
N ALA A 258 -13.06 -2.13 1.45
CA ALA A 258 -13.93 -1.11 2.03
C ALA A 258 -15.40 -1.42 1.76
N HIS A 259 -15.72 -1.84 0.54
CA HIS A 259 -17.07 -2.25 0.17
C HIS A 259 -17.50 -3.52 0.90
N GLU A 260 -16.65 -4.54 0.98
CA GLU A 260 -16.93 -5.76 1.74
C GLU A 260 -17.21 -5.49 3.22
N PHE A 261 -16.39 -4.67 3.87
CA PHE A 261 -16.59 -4.37 5.29
C PHE A 261 -17.87 -3.59 5.55
N ARG A 262 -18.30 -2.71 4.63
CA ARG A 262 -19.62 -2.07 4.71
C ARG A 262 -20.75 -3.08 4.60
N VAL A 263 -20.66 -4.02 3.65
CA VAL A 263 -21.65 -5.10 3.51
C VAL A 263 -21.69 -5.96 4.77
N MET A 264 -20.54 -6.27 5.38
CA MET A 264 -20.49 -7.00 6.65
C MET A 264 -21.12 -6.21 7.79
N ALA A 265 -20.84 -4.92 7.92
CA ALA A 265 -21.44 -4.05 8.94
C ALA A 265 -22.97 -3.99 8.80
N ASP A 266 -23.48 -3.86 7.57
CA ASP A 266 -24.92 -3.92 7.27
C ASP A 266 -25.53 -5.27 7.70
N LEU A 267 -24.83 -6.38 7.46
CA LEU A 267 -25.28 -7.71 7.86
C LEU A 267 -25.27 -7.88 9.39
N TYR A 268 -24.26 -7.35 10.08
CA TYR A 268 -24.25 -7.36 11.54
C TYR A 268 -25.38 -6.52 12.12
N ALA A 269 -25.67 -5.35 11.55
CA ALA A 269 -26.82 -4.54 11.97
C ALA A 269 -28.15 -5.29 11.84
N GLU A 270 -28.32 -6.10 10.78
CA GLU A 270 -29.58 -6.80 10.49
C GLU A 270 -29.72 -8.13 11.25
N TYR A 271 -28.65 -8.90 11.42
CA TYR A 271 -28.72 -10.29 11.88
C TYR A 271 -28.04 -10.57 13.22
N LEU A 272 -27.26 -9.62 13.78
CA LEU A 272 -26.60 -9.84 15.06
C LEU A 272 -27.64 -9.85 16.21
N PRO A 273 -27.51 -10.77 17.19
CA PRO A 273 -28.23 -10.65 18.47
C PRO A 273 -27.91 -9.33 19.18
N GLU A 274 -28.73 -8.91 20.15
CA GLU A 274 -28.49 -7.65 20.86
C GLU A 274 -27.10 -7.55 21.49
N GLN A 275 -26.58 -8.68 21.97
CA GLN A 275 -25.22 -8.82 22.48
C GLN A 275 -24.64 -10.14 21.99
N TYR A 276 -23.42 -10.10 21.46
CA TYR A 276 -22.68 -11.29 21.06
C TYR A 276 -21.35 -11.36 21.83
N PRO A 277 -21.15 -12.37 22.69
CA PRO A 277 -19.92 -12.51 23.46
C PRO A 277 -18.78 -13.05 22.58
N TYR A 278 -17.58 -12.50 22.74
CA TYR A 278 -16.35 -13.05 22.17
C TYR A 278 -15.20 -13.00 23.19
N LEU A 279 -14.30 -13.96 23.07
CA LEU A 279 -13.21 -14.17 24.03
C LEU A 279 -11.94 -13.49 23.51
N ILE A 280 -11.43 -12.52 24.25
CA ILE A 280 -10.05 -12.05 24.12
C ILE A 280 -9.26 -12.60 25.31
N GLU A 281 -7.99 -12.93 25.11
CA GLU A 281 -7.13 -13.41 26.18
C GLU A 281 -7.03 -12.36 27.29
N GLY A 282 -7.71 -12.61 28.41
CA GLY A 282 -7.72 -11.72 29.59
C GLY A 282 -8.93 -10.80 29.74
N GLU A 283 -9.84 -10.71 28.74
CA GLU A 283 -11.05 -9.88 28.82
C GLU A 283 -12.26 -10.55 28.13
N ASP A 284 -13.41 -10.52 28.82
CA ASP A 284 -14.71 -10.82 28.21
C ASP A 284 -15.22 -9.55 27.52
N GLN A 285 -15.23 -9.54 26.19
CA GLN A 285 -15.78 -8.44 25.41
C GLN A 285 -17.08 -8.84 24.72
N TYR A 286 -17.93 -7.84 24.47
CA TYR A 286 -19.24 -8.01 23.85
C TYR A 286 -19.32 -7.08 22.65
N VAL A 287 -19.80 -7.60 21.54
CA VAL A 287 -20.22 -6.78 20.41
C VAL A 287 -21.72 -6.54 20.54
N LEU A 288 -22.14 -5.29 20.48
CA LEU A 288 -23.55 -4.93 20.52
C LEU A 288 -24.07 -4.69 19.10
N ARG A 289 -25.32 -5.08 18.83
CA ARG A 289 -25.96 -4.71 17.56
C ARG A 289 -26.03 -3.18 17.38
N ALA A 290 -26.13 -2.44 18.48
CA ALA A 290 -26.14 -0.98 18.48
C ALA A 290 -24.81 -0.35 18.01
N ASP A 291 -23.72 -1.11 18.01
CA ASP A 291 -22.42 -0.64 17.50
C ASP A 291 -22.39 -0.57 15.96
N PHE A 292 -23.35 -1.22 15.29
CA PHE A 292 -23.50 -1.20 13.82
C PHE A 292 -24.71 -0.36 13.43
N ASP A 293 -24.69 0.94 13.73
CA ASP A 293 -25.70 1.90 13.28
C ASP A 293 -25.21 2.72 12.07
N GLU A 294 -26.09 3.56 11.50
CA GLU A 294 -25.74 4.45 10.37
C GLU A 294 -24.70 5.53 10.73
N ARG A 295 -24.26 5.62 11.98
CA ARG A 295 -23.23 6.58 12.43
C ARG A 295 -21.83 5.98 12.39
N VAL A 296 -21.71 4.65 12.41
CA VAL A 296 -20.42 3.95 12.36
C VAL A 296 -20.03 3.69 10.90
N ASP A 297 -19.34 4.66 10.32
CA ASP A 297 -18.68 4.48 9.02
C ASP A 297 -17.48 3.54 9.18
N VAL A 298 -17.54 2.36 8.57
CA VAL A 298 -16.37 1.47 8.49
C VAL A 298 -15.39 2.05 7.48
N ILE A 299 -14.31 2.65 8.00
CA ILE A 299 -13.25 3.26 7.20
C ILE A 299 -12.01 2.38 7.31
N PRO A 300 -11.53 1.79 6.21
CA PRO A 300 -10.23 1.11 6.22
C PRO A 300 -9.11 2.14 6.47
N ILE A 301 -8.22 1.84 7.41
CA ILE A 301 -7.14 2.74 7.87
C ILE A 301 -5.84 2.56 7.07
N SER A 302 -5.77 1.57 6.18
CA SER A 302 -4.59 1.38 5.34
C SER A 302 -4.44 2.55 4.36
N ASP A 303 -3.28 3.22 4.36
CA ASP A 303 -2.95 4.19 3.30
C ASP A 303 -2.42 3.42 2.09
N PRO A 304 -3.18 3.32 0.99
CA PRO A 304 -2.76 2.57 -0.19
C PRO A 304 -1.70 3.32 -1.03
N ASN A 305 -1.31 4.54 -0.63
CA ASN A 305 -0.21 5.30 -1.24
C ASN A 305 1.14 5.05 -0.56
N ILE A 306 1.17 4.63 0.70
CA ILE A 306 2.41 4.40 1.47
C ILE A 306 2.64 2.90 1.57
N ILE A 307 3.38 2.34 0.61
CA ILE A 307 3.52 0.88 0.51
C ILE A 307 4.81 0.40 1.19
N SER A 308 5.91 1.17 1.16
CA SER A 308 7.20 0.64 1.63
C SER A 308 7.65 1.23 2.96
N ASN A 309 8.11 0.36 3.85
CA ASN A 309 8.83 0.77 5.06
C ASN A 309 10.00 1.71 4.70
N THR A 310 10.62 1.50 3.54
CA THR A 310 11.69 2.31 3.00
C THR A 310 11.29 3.77 2.78
N GLN A 311 10.10 4.04 2.23
CA GLN A 311 9.61 5.42 2.04
C GLN A 311 9.40 6.13 3.37
N ARG A 312 8.81 5.45 4.36
CA ARG A 312 8.60 6.02 5.71
C ARG A 312 9.93 6.32 6.40
N ILE A 313 10.89 5.41 6.30
CA ILE A 313 12.24 5.60 6.86
C ILE A 313 12.95 6.76 6.16
N ALA A 314 12.88 6.85 4.83
CA ALA A 314 13.51 7.92 4.06
C ALA A 314 12.94 9.31 4.41
N GLN A 315 11.62 9.42 4.56
CA GLN A 315 10.97 10.66 5.01
C GLN A 315 11.39 11.03 6.44
N ALA A 316 11.39 10.06 7.37
CA ALA A 316 11.81 10.32 8.73
C ALA A 316 13.30 10.71 8.83
N GLN A 317 14.15 10.12 8.00
CA GLN A 317 15.56 10.51 7.89
C GLN A 317 15.73 11.95 7.38
N ALA A 318 14.95 12.35 6.37
CA ALA A 318 14.96 13.73 5.87
C ALA A 318 14.50 14.74 6.93
N VAL A 319 13.51 14.39 7.75
CA VAL A 319 13.07 15.23 8.87
C VAL A 319 14.18 15.42 9.91
N ILE A 320 14.97 14.38 10.20
CA ILE A 320 16.14 14.48 11.10
C ILE A 320 17.21 15.41 10.51
N GLU A 321 17.47 15.33 9.21
CA GLU A 321 18.44 16.21 8.53
C GLU A 321 17.98 17.67 8.57
N LEU A 322 16.71 17.95 8.28
CA LEU A 322 16.12 19.28 8.38
C LEU A 322 16.16 19.83 9.81
N SER A 323 15.86 18.97 10.79
CA SER A 323 15.93 19.29 12.22
C SER A 323 17.36 19.59 12.68
N THR A 324 18.36 18.91 12.11
CA THR A 324 19.78 19.18 12.39
C THR A 324 20.22 20.53 11.82
N GLY A 325 19.74 20.89 10.63
CA GLY A 325 20.05 22.17 9.98
C GLY A 325 19.35 23.38 10.60
N ASN A 326 18.20 23.19 11.26
CA ASN A 326 17.45 24.26 11.92
C ASN A 326 16.93 23.83 13.30
N PRO A 327 17.80 23.75 14.33
CA PRO A 327 17.43 23.21 15.64
C PRO A 327 16.31 23.98 16.34
N ASP A 328 16.17 25.28 16.08
CA ASP A 328 15.20 26.15 16.75
C ASP A 328 13.76 25.98 16.22
N LEU A 329 13.59 25.42 15.02
CA LEU A 329 12.29 25.27 14.37
C LEU A 329 11.63 23.91 14.62
N TYR A 330 12.41 22.89 14.96
CA TYR A 330 11.95 21.50 15.01
C TYR A 330 12.20 20.87 16.37
N ASP A 331 11.19 20.19 16.89
CA ASP A 331 11.38 19.32 18.05
C ASP A 331 12.17 18.06 17.64
N ARG A 332 13.43 18.02 18.08
CA ARG A 332 14.35 16.91 17.82
C ARG A 332 13.88 15.61 18.45
N TYR A 333 13.21 15.68 19.61
CA TYR A 333 12.71 14.50 20.31
C TYR A 333 11.67 13.79 19.45
N GLU A 334 10.66 14.54 18.98
CA GLU A 334 9.62 13.99 18.11
C GLU A 334 10.18 13.57 16.74
N ALA A 335 11.14 14.30 16.17
CA ALA A 335 11.80 13.88 14.93
C ALA A 335 12.48 12.50 15.06
N HIS A 336 13.21 12.25 16.14
CA HIS A 336 13.83 10.95 16.41
C HIS A 336 12.79 9.88 16.76
N ARG A 337 11.72 10.23 17.47
CA ARG A 337 10.61 9.32 17.78
C ARG A 337 9.93 8.83 16.50
N ASN A 338 9.66 9.73 15.56
CA ASN A 338 9.08 9.41 14.25
C ASN A 338 9.97 8.46 13.43
N MET A 339 11.29 8.62 13.50
CA MET A 339 12.23 7.70 12.86
C MET A 339 12.21 6.29 13.48
N LEU A 340 12.19 6.20 14.82
CA LEU A 340 12.08 4.92 15.53
C LEU A 340 10.75 4.21 15.22
N GLN A 341 9.65 4.96 15.11
CA GLN A 341 8.36 4.45 14.66
C GLN A 341 8.40 3.97 13.20
N ALA A 342 9.02 4.74 12.29
CA ALA A 342 9.16 4.37 10.89
C ALA A 342 9.94 3.05 10.71
N MET A 343 10.99 2.85 11.52
CA MET A 343 11.77 1.61 11.60
C MET A 343 11.06 0.45 12.32
N ARG A 344 9.86 0.68 12.89
CA ARG A 344 9.08 -0.31 13.67
C ARG A 344 9.84 -0.87 14.88
N VAL A 345 10.66 -0.04 15.52
CA VAL A 345 11.35 -0.43 16.75
C VAL A 345 10.31 -0.55 17.87
N GLN A 346 10.31 -1.69 18.57
CA GLN A 346 9.45 -1.89 19.73
C GLN A 346 10.02 -1.15 20.95
N ASN A 347 9.14 -0.79 21.90
CA ASN A 347 9.52 -0.12 23.15
C ASN A 347 10.27 1.22 22.94
N ILE A 348 9.74 2.07 22.06
CA ILE A 348 10.32 3.38 21.76
C ILE A 348 10.55 4.20 23.04
N ASP A 349 9.62 4.14 23.98
CA ASP A 349 9.70 4.90 25.24
C ASP A 349 10.85 4.45 26.17
N GLN A 350 11.42 3.26 25.96
CA GLN A 350 12.63 2.81 26.68
C GLN A 350 13.91 3.34 26.03
N LEU A 351 13.91 3.51 24.71
CA LEU A 351 15.06 3.98 23.94
C LEU A 351 15.13 5.51 23.90
N LEU A 352 13.96 6.14 23.89
CA LEU A 352 13.77 7.58 23.84
C LEU A 352 12.81 7.93 25.00
N PRO A 353 13.31 8.10 26.23
CA PRO A 353 12.48 8.41 27.38
C PRO A 353 11.88 9.82 27.24
N PRO A 354 10.58 10.01 27.53
CA PRO A 354 9.94 11.30 27.40
C PRO A 354 10.63 12.36 28.26
N PRO A 355 10.69 13.61 27.78
CA PRO A 355 11.18 14.71 28.60
C PRO A 355 10.43 14.71 29.92
N GLN A 356 11.15 14.50 31.02
CA GLN A 356 10.55 14.39 32.34
C GLN A 356 9.99 15.75 32.75
N ASP A 357 8.71 15.78 33.13
CA ASP A 357 8.14 16.95 33.79
C ASP A 357 8.89 17.15 35.11
N THR A 358 9.60 18.26 35.22
CA THR A 358 10.44 18.55 36.36
C THR A 358 9.57 18.84 37.56
N PRO A 359 9.63 18.02 38.64
CA PRO A 359 8.82 18.28 39.81
C PRO A 359 9.24 19.61 40.46
N ARG A 360 8.28 20.30 41.08
CA ARG A 360 8.56 21.48 41.91
C ARG A 360 9.56 21.12 43.01
N MET A 361 10.69 21.80 43.02
CA MET A 361 11.78 21.57 43.98
C MET A 361 12.08 22.85 44.77
N GLU A 362 12.71 22.68 45.93
CA GLU A 362 13.24 23.79 46.72
C GLU A 362 14.61 24.23 46.16
N PRO A 363 15.05 25.50 46.35
CA PRO A 363 16.26 26.05 45.73
C PRO A 363 17.53 25.21 45.95
N VAL A 364 17.68 24.63 47.15
CA VAL A 364 18.83 23.79 47.49
C VAL A 364 18.80 22.44 46.75
N ALA A 365 17.60 21.88 46.54
CA ALA A 365 17.44 20.64 45.78
C ALA A 365 17.71 20.87 44.27
N GLU A 366 17.29 22.02 43.75
CA GLU A 366 17.59 22.43 42.37
C GLU A 366 19.09 22.65 42.13
N ASN A 367 19.82 23.21 43.11
CA ASN A 367 21.29 23.32 43.06
C ASN A 367 21.95 21.95 42.90
N VAL A 368 21.48 20.94 43.65
CA VAL A 368 21.97 19.56 43.53
C VAL A 368 21.55 18.95 42.18
N ALA A 369 20.33 19.25 41.71
CA ALA A 369 19.86 18.79 40.40
C ALA A 369 20.75 19.33 39.26
N LEU A 370 21.08 20.62 39.28
CA LEU A 370 22.02 21.26 38.35
C LEU A 370 23.40 20.59 38.36
N MET A 371 23.97 20.31 39.54
CA MET A 371 25.25 19.57 39.65
C MET A 371 25.20 18.16 39.04
N THR A 372 24.02 17.53 39.04
CA THR A 372 23.82 16.17 38.50
C THR A 372 23.27 16.18 37.07
N ALA A 373 23.30 17.33 36.39
CA ALA A 373 22.77 17.53 35.04
C ALA A 373 21.29 17.11 34.88
N LYS A 374 20.52 17.21 35.97
CA LYS A 374 19.07 17.04 35.93
C LYS A 374 18.41 18.38 35.58
N PRO A 375 17.34 18.37 34.77
CA PRO A 375 16.62 19.59 34.43
C PRO A 375 15.99 20.20 35.70
N VAL A 376 15.87 21.53 35.71
CA VAL A 376 15.18 22.33 36.73
C VAL A 376 14.23 23.30 36.02
N LYS A 377 13.17 23.74 36.70
CA LYS A 377 12.15 24.64 36.15
C LYS A 377 11.58 25.51 37.25
N ALA A 378 11.39 26.80 36.97
CA ALA A 378 10.79 27.73 37.91
C ALA A 378 9.25 27.68 37.85
N PHE A 379 8.59 27.85 39.01
CA PHE A 379 7.12 27.85 39.12
C PHE A 379 6.61 29.17 39.69
N ILE A 380 5.50 29.69 39.15
CA ILE A 380 4.97 31.02 39.45
C ILE A 380 4.58 31.25 40.93
N ASP A 381 4.34 30.18 41.69
CA ASP A 381 4.00 30.24 43.11
C ASP A 381 5.23 30.41 44.04
N GLN A 382 6.45 30.25 43.50
CA GLN A 382 7.68 30.35 44.28
C GLN A 382 8.04 31.80 44.57
N ASP A 383 8.70 32.06 45.70
CA ASP A 383 9.32 33.37 45.96
C ASP A 383 10.59 33.49 45.12
N HIS A 384 10.42 33.95 43.88
CA HIS A 384 11.51 34.07 42.90
C HIS A 384 12.68 34.94 43.40
N TYR A 385 12.45 35.95 44.24
CA TYR A 385 13.52 36.81 44.73
C TYR A 385 14.45 36.06 45.68
N SER A 386 13.87 35.42 46.70
CA SER A 386 14.63 34.61 47.67
C SER A 386 15.29 33.40 47.00
N HIS A 387 14.63 32.82 46.00
CA HIS A 387 15.12 31.68 45.22
C HIS A 387 16.36 32.03 44.39
N MET A 388 16.34 33.17 43.69
CA MET A 388 17.49 33.70 42.94
C MET A 388 18.70 34.00 43.84
N LEU A 389 18.46 34.50 45.06
CA LEU A 389 19.53 34.74 46.03
C LEU A 389 20.19 33.43 46.49
N ALA A 390 19.41 32.37 46.70
CA ALA A 390 19.93 31.06 47.07
C ALA A 390 20.79 30.46 45.94
N HIS A 391 20.35 30.56 44.69
CA HIS A 391 21.11 30.13 43.50
C HIS A 391 22.41 30.92 43.33
N ARG A 392 22.37 32.25 43.51
CA ARG A 392 23.58 33.10 43.47
C ARG A 392 24.58 32.74 44.57
N ALA A 393 24.09 32.52 45.79
CA ALA A 393 24.95 32.13 46.91
C ALA A 393 25.60 30.78 46.68
N TRP A 394 24.88 29.83 46.08
CA TRP A 394 25.43 28.53 45.68
C TRP A 394 26.47 28.66 44.55
N TRP A 395 26.17 29.42 43.49
CA TRP A 395 27.08 29.63 42.36
C TRP A 395 28.44 30.21 42.79
N VAL A 396 28.40 31.23 43.65
CA VAL A 396 29.61 31.92 44.12
C VAL A 396 30.39 31.08 45.14
N ASN A 397 29.70 30.45 46.09
CA ASN A 397 30.36 29.86 47.26
C ASN A 397 30.55 28.33 47.19
N ALA A 398 29.77 27.62 46.37
CA ALA A 398 29.72 26.16 46.38
C ALA A 398 30.05 25.48 45.04
N VAL A 399 29.98 26.20 43.91
CA VAL A 399 30.38 25.66 42.59
C VAL A 399 31.88 25.91 42.35
N PRO A 400 32.72 24.87 42.20
CA PRO A 400 34.14 25.01 41.85
C PRO A 400 34.32 25.67 40.48
N GLU A 401 35.36 26.51 40.34
CA GLU A 401 35.69 27.24 39.10
C GLU A 401 35.72 26.32 37.86
N GLU A 402 36.26 25.11 38.03
CA GLU A 402 36.42 24.09 36.98
C GLU A 402 35.08 23.57 36.43
N MET A 403 34.02 23.53 37.26
CA MET A 403 32.68 23.08 36.85
C MET A 403 31.76 24.23 36.39
N ARG A 404 32.18 25.49 36.54
CA ARG A 404 31.33 26.63 36.18
C ARG A 404 31.08 26.68 34.68
N ALA A 405 32.07 26.42 33.84
CA ALA A 405 31.91 26.49 32.38
C ALA A 405 30.79 25.57 31.87
N ASP A 406 30.66 24.36 32.43
CA ASP A 406 29.66 23.38 32.02
C ASP A 406 28.25 23.69 32.57
N LEU A 407 28.17 24.27 33.77
CA LEU A 407 26.91 24.56 34.45
C LEU A 407 26.34 25.95 34.13
N GLU A 408 27.17 26.85 33.59
CA GLU A 408 26.80 28.25 33.33
C GLU A 408 25.58 28.41 32.43
N PRO A 409 25.41 27.66 31.32
CA PRO A 409 24.22 27.78 30.47
C PRO A 409 22.93 27.43 31.21
N ALA A 410 22.92 26.31 31.95
CA ALA A 410 21.76 25.85 32.70
C ALA A 410 21.43 26.78 33.89
N TYR A 411 22.47 27.24 34.60
CA TYR A 411 22.31 28.21 35.69
C TYR A 411 21.73 29.54 35.19
N LYS A 412 22.26 30.08 34.08
CA LYS A 412 21.76 31.33 33.49
C LYS A 412 20.33 31.20 32.97
N ALA A 413 20.00 30.09 32.32
CA ALA A 413 18.64 29.82 31.84
C ALA A 413 17.65 29.78 33.01
N HIS A 414 17.95 29.03 34.07
CA HIS A 414 17.09 28.92 35.25
C HIS A 414 16.93 30.26 36.00
N MET A 415 18.02 31.02 36.15
CA MET A 415 17.96 32.38 36.71
C MET A 415 17.10 33.33 35.86
N ALA A 416 17.13 33.17 34.52
CA ALA A 416 16.29 33.94 33.61
C ALA A 416 14.80 33.57 33.74
N GLU A 417 14.47 32.29 33.95
CA GLU A 417 13.09 31.85 34.24
C GLU A 417 12.56 32.49 35.52
N HIS A 418 13.32 32.45 36.62
CA HIS A 418 12.92 33.11 37.86
C HIS A 418 12.80 34.63 37.71
N MET A 419 13.69 35.27 36.95
CA MET A 419 13.61 36.70 36.67
C MET A 419 12.34 37.06 35.88
N GLY A 420 12.01 36.28 34.84
CA GLY A 420 10.80 36.47 34.04
C GLY A 420 9.52 36.32 34.86
N LEU A 421 9.43 35.24 35.65
CA LEU A 421 8.29 35.00 36.53
C LEU A 421 8.21 36.02 37.67
N TRP A 422 9.34 36.50 38.19
CA TRP A 422 9.34 37.59 39.16
C TRP A 422 8.75 38.87 38.59
N TYR A 423 9.14 39.27 37.37
CA TYR A 423 8.51 40.41 36.69
C TYR A 423 7.01 40.19 36.49
N GLN A 424 6.60 38.98 36.11
CA GLN A 424 5.18 38.64 35.96
C GLN A 424 4.41 38.80 37.27
N VAL A 425 4.92 38.29 38.39
CA VAL A 425 4.29 38.41 39.72
C VAL A 425 4.25 39.88 40.18
N GLN A 426 5.30 40.66 39.95
CA GLN A 426 5.31 42.09 40.30
C GLN A 426 4.30 42.90 39.48
N MET A 427 4.14 42.58 38.20
CA MET A 427 3.12 43.18 37.34
C MET A 427 1.71 42.82 37.83
N MET A 428 1.48 41.55 38.22
CA MET A 428 0.20 41.11 38.79
C MET A 428 -0.15 41.82 40.11
N ASP A 429 0.84 42.04 40.99
CA ASP A 429 0.64 42.72 42.27
C ASP A 429 0.30 44.21 42.12
N GLN A 430 0.94 44.91 41.16
CA GLN A 430 0.66 46.32 40.90
C GLN A 430 -0.62 46.58 40.11
N MET A 431 -1.04 45.66 39.25
CA MET A 431 -2.22 45.81 38.39
C MET A 431 -3.52 45.28 39.02
N GLY A 432 -3.42 44.48 40.08
CA GLY A 432 -4.52 43.63 40.54
C GLY A 432 -4.72 42.43 39.59
N ALA A 433 -5.41 41.39 40.08
CA ALA A 433 -5.53 40.07 39.43
C ALA A 433 -5.66 40.14 37.90
N TYR A 434 -4.52 39.92 37.25
CA TYR A 434 -4.36 39.89 35.80
C TYR A 434 -4.60 38.45 35.32
N ASP A 435 -5.49 38.30 34.34
CA ASP A 435 -5.75 37.02 33.68
C ASP A 435 -4.83 36.88 32.46
N PRO A 436 -3.91 35.89 32.44
CA PRO A 436 -2.98 35.66 31.33
C PRO A 436 -3.63 35.46 29.96
N GLU A 437 -4.91 35.04 29.89
CA GLU A 437 -5.61 34.88 28.60
C GLU A 437 -6.01 36.23 27.97
N SER A 438 -6.17 37.28 28.77
CA SER A 438 -6.51 38.63 28.28
C SER A 438 -5.32 39.37 27.64
N ALA A 439 -4.11 38.79 27.74
CA ALA A 439 -2.85 39.30 27.21
C ALA A 439 -2.75 39.32 25.67
N GLN A 440 -3.58 38.51 25.01
CA GLN A 440 -3.46 38.26 23.57
C GLN A 440 -4.13 39.35 22.72
N ASP A 441 -4.87 40.27 23.33
CA ASP A 441 -5.42 41.46 22.66
C ASP A 441 -4.31 42.51 22.48
N PRO A 442 -4.00 42.96 21.25
CA PRO A 442 -2.93 43.92 20.97
C PRO A 442 -3.04 45.24 21.75
N ALA A 443 -4.27 45.65 22.12
CA ALA A 443 -4.49 46.86 22.90
C ALA A 443 -4.12 46.68 24.39
N VAL A 444 -4.37 45.48 24.94
CA VAL A 444 -4.01 45.11 26.31
C VAL A 444 -2.51 44.84 26.38
N GLU A 445 -1.94 44.17 25.38
CA GLU A 445 -0.49 43.95 25.26
C GLU A 445 0.30 45.27 25.26
N ALA A 446 -0.13 46.26 24.47
CA ALA A 446 0.54 47.56 24.41
C ALA A 446 0.47 48.33 25.73
N MET A 447 -0.67 48.27 26.43
CA MET A 447 -0.83 48.85 27.76
C MET A 447 0.06 48.13 28.79
N LEU A 448 0.12 46.80 28.72
CA LEU A 448 0.91 45.95 29.58
C LEU A 448 2.41 46.17 29.37
N ALA A 449 2.85 46.30 28.12
CA ALA A 449 4.24 46.62 27.76
C ALA A 449 4.65 48.02 28.23
N GLN A 450 3.74 49.01 28.11
CA GLN A 450 3.99 50.37 28.60
C GLN A 450 4.06 50.43 30.14
N GLN A 451 3.22 49.65 30.83
CA GLN A 451 3.29 49.53 32.29
C GLN A 451 4.49 48.70 32.76
N ALA A 452 4.81 47.60 32.08
CA ALA A 452 6.02 46.81 32.35
C ALA A 452 7.29 47.68 32.27
N ALA A 453 7.36 48.60 31.29
CA ALA A 453 8.43 49.59 31.16
C ALA A 453 8.48 50.62 32.31
N LEU A 454 7.34 50.94 32.93
CA LEU A 454 7.28 51.79 34.13
C LEU A 454 7.74 51.01 35.37
N VAL A 455 7.33 49.75 35.51
CA VAL A 455 7.75 48.87 36.62
C VAL A 455 9.27 48.63 36.58
N THR A 456 9.85 48.40 35.40
CA THR A 456 11.31 48.26 35.24
C THR A 456 12.10 49.53 35.60
N ASN A 457 11.48 50.71 35.56
CA ASN A 457 12.13 51.97 35.97
C ASN A 457 12.11 52.23 37.49
N PHE A 458 11.14 51.68 38.22
CA PHE A 458 11.07 51.80 39.69
C PHE A 458 11.79 50.67 40.42
N ILE A 459 12.05 49.58 39.72
CA ILE A 459 12.62 48.36 40.27
C ILE A 459 14.01 48.17 39.65
N ALA A 460 15.04 48.65 40.35
CA ALA A 460 16.41 48.34 39.97
C ALA A 460 16.62 46.81 40.08
N PRO A 461 17.11 46.12 39.04
CA PRO A 461 17.51 44.73 39.19
C PRO A 461 18.58 44.63 40.29
N PRO A 462 18.57 43.57 41.11
CA PRO A 462 19.58 43.40 42.15
C PRO A 462 20.95 43.30 41.48
N ASP A 463 21.77 44.35 41.67
CA ASP A 463 23.16 44.54 41.28
C ASP A 463 23.77 43.37 40.47
N LEU A 464 23.53 43.42 39.16
CA LEU A 464 24.08 42.56 38.12
C LEU A 464 25.30 43.26 37.49
N ALA A 465 26.31 43.53 38.32
CA ALA A 465 27.58 44.09 37.91
C ALA A 465 28.47 43.12 37.09
N LEU A 466 27.89 42.16 36.36
CA LEU A 466 28.61 41.27 35.45
C LEU A 466 28.16 41.34 33.98
N ALA A 467 27.14 42.14 33.65
CA ALA A 467 26.67 42.25 32.26
C ALA A 467 27.32 43.40 31.46
N GLY A 468 28.15 44.24 32.09
CA GLY A 468 28.59 45.51 31.50
C GLY A 468 30.00 45.58 30.92
N ALA A 469 30.84 44.55 31.03
CA ALA A 469 32.29 44.71 30.77
C ALA A 469 32.90 43.82 29.66
N GLU A 470 32.20 42.83 29.10
CA GLU A 470 32.77 41.96 28.05
C GLU A 470 32.02 42.00 26.72
N GLN A 471 30.93 42.75 26.62
CA GLN A 471 30.02 42.71 25.47
C GLN A 471 30.24 43.86 24.47
N GLN A 472 31.49 44.31 24.27
CA GLN A 472 31.82 45.27 23.20
C GLN A 472 32.98 44.86 22.29
N GLY A 473 33.67 43.74 22.58
CA GLY A 473 34.82 43.29 21.77
C GLY A 473 34.53 42.15 20.78
N GLY A 474 33.46 41.37 20.96
CA GLY A 474 33.21 40.14 20.18
C GLY A 474 32.07 40.24 19.16
N MET A 475 31.33 41.35 19.11
CA MET A 475 30.14 41.50 18.26
C MET A 475 30.48 41.69 16.78
N GLU A 476 31.63 42.26 16.44
CA GLU A 476 32.03 42.46 15.03
C GLU A 476 32.57 41.17 14.39
N ASP A 477 33.34 40.36 15.12
CA ASP A 477 33.87 39.08 14.60
C ASP A 477 32.79 37.98 14.53
N ALA A 478 31.86 37.94 15.50
CA ALA A 478 30.73 37.00 15.47
C ALA A 478 29.72 37.33 14.35
N ALA A 479 29.46 38.61 14.09
CA ALA A 479 28.59 39.04 12.99
C ALA A 479 29.22 38.76 11.62
N ALA A 480 30.55 38.87 11.49
CA ALA A 480 31.26 38.53 10.26
C ALA A 480 31.29 37.00 10.01
N ALA A 481 31.46 36.19 11.05
CA ALA A 481 31.41 34.73 10.96
C ALA A 481 30.00 34.21 10.60
N MET A 482 28.96 34.73 11.26
CA MET A 482 27.56 34.38 10.94
C MET A 482 27.15 34.82 9.53
N ALA A 483 27.67 35.97 9.04
CA ALA A 483 27.40 36.43 7.69
C ALA A 483 28.13 35.61 6.60
N ASP A 484 29.32 35.07 6.89
CA ASP A 484 30.05 34.17 5.97
C ASP A 484 29.42 32.76 5.94
N GLU A 485 28.95 32.28 7.10
CA GLU A 485 28.21 31.02 7.22
C GLU A 485 26.84 31.09 6.53
N GLN A 486 26.05 32.14 6.77
CA GLN A 486 24.80 32.38 6.03
C GLN A 486 25.01 32.47 4.51
N ARG A 487 26.13 33.04 4.04
CA ARG A 487 26.46 33.08 2.60
C ARG A 487 26.77 31.70 2.02
N LYS A 488 27.47 30.85 2.78
CA LYS A 488 27.76 29.46 2.37
C LYS A 488 26.50 28.61 2.37
N ASP A 489 25.62 28.80 3.35
CA ASP A 489 24.34 28.09 3.41
C ASP A 489 23.40 28.53 2.30
N LEU A 490 23.29 29.83 2.02
CA LEU A 490 22.54 30.35 0.88
C LEU A 490 23.08 29.85 -0.46
N ALA A 491 24.41 29.76 -0.62
CA ALA A 491 25.03 29.20 -1.82
C ALA A 491 24.75 27.70 -1.97
N THR A 492 24.74 26.96 -0.86
CA THR A 492 24.48 25.51 -0.84
C THR A 492 23.00 25.22 -1.10
N GLN A 493 22.10 25.98 -0.48
CA GLN A 493 20.66 25.93 -0.76
C GLN A 493 20.34 26.31 -2.21
N ALA A 494 21.02 27.32 -2.77
CA ALA A 494 20.84 27.68 -4.17
C ALA A 494 21.33 26.58 -5.13
N ASP A 495 22.42 25.89 -4.82
CA ASP A 495 22.94 24.80 -5.65
C ASP A 495 22.08 23.52 -5.54
N ILE A 496 21.53 23.22 -4.35
CA ILE A 496 20.53 22.17 -4.14
C ILE A 496 19.24 22.50 -4.91
N ALA A 497 18.69 23.70 -4.75
CA ALA A 497 17.49 24.14 -5.46
C ALA A 497 17.68 24.10 -6.99
N ARG A 498 18.88 24.42 -7.49
CA ARG A 498 19.19 24.32 -8.92
C ARG A 498 19.25 22.87 -9.40
N LYS A 499 19.85 21.97 -8.60
CA LYS A 499 19.89 20.52 -8.91
C LYS A 499 18.51 19.90 -8.85
N ASP A 500 17.70 20.24 -7.85
CA ASP A 500 16.32 19.78 -7.71
C ASP A 500 15.45 20.28 -8.86
N ALA A 501 15.56 21.57 -9.23
CA ALA A 501 14.85 22.11 -10.38
C ALA A 501 15.25 21.41 -11.70
N THR A 502 16.53 21.09 -11.90
CA THR A 502 16.96 20.33 -13.08
C THR A 502 16.48 18.89 -13.07
N ALA A 503 16.44 18.23 -11.91
CA ALA A 503 15.93 16.87 -11.76
C ALA A 503 14.41 16.82 -12.00
N LEU A 504 13.65 17.75 -11.41
CA LEU A 504 12.21 17.91 -11.64
C LEU A 504 11.89 18.16 -13.12
N ALA A 505 12.62 19.08 -13.77
CA ALA A 505 12.43 19.34 -15.19
C ALA A 505 12.77 18.13 -16.08
N GLN A 506 13.68 17.25 -15.63
CA GLN A 506 14.00 16.01 -16.33
C GLN A 506 12.91 14.96 -16.14
N ILE A 507 12.39 14.82 -14.92
CA ILE A 507 11.26 13.94 -14.60
C ILE A 507 10.01 14.38 -15.38
N GLU A 508 9.67 15.68 -15.40
CA GLU A 508 8.53 16.19 -16.18
C GLU A 508 8.69 15.92 -17.68
N ARG A 509 9.91 16.02 -18.22
CA ARG A 509 10.18 15.68 -19.63
C ARG A 509 10.02 14.20 -19.91
N ASP A 510 10.43 13.34 -18.99
CA ASP A 510 10.34 11.89 -19.16
C ASP A 510 8.90 11.39 -18.93
N ASP A 511 8.16 11.97 -17.98
CA ASP A 511 6.72 11.74 -17.80
C ASP A 511 5.94 12.23 -19.02
N ALA A 512 6.22 13.43 -19.55
CA ALA A 512 5.57 13.93 -20.75
C ALA A 512 5.85 13.05 -21.99
N LYS A 513 7.06 12.49 -22.10
CA LYS A 513 7.38 11.51 -23.16
C LYS A 513 6.64 10.21 -22.98
N ALA A 514 6.60 9.66 -21.76
CA ALA A 514 5.88 8.43 -21.45
C ALA A 514 4.38 8.59 -21.72
N GLN A 515 3.80 9.73 -21.34
CA GLN A 515 2.38 10.03 -21.56
C GLN A 515 2.06 10.20 -23.05
N ALA A 516 2.95 10.84 -23.82
CA ALA A 516 2.83 10.91 -25.27
C ALA A 516 3.01 9.53 -25.95
N GLU A 517 3.83 8.63 -25.42
CA GLU A 517 3.93 7.25 -25.91
C GLU A 517 2.68 6.43 -25.60
N ILE A 518 2.10 6.59 -24.41
CA ILE A 518 0.85 5.95 -24.02
C ILE A 518 -0.30 6.44 -24.90
N GLU A 519 -0.44 7.75 -25.14
CA GLU A 519 -1.44 8.28 -26.07
C GLU A 519 -1.26 7.73 -27.48
N ARG A 520 -0.01 7.66 -27.98
CA ARG A 520 0.28 7.08 -29.29
C ARG A 520 -0.04 5.60 -29.35
N ALA A 521 0.19 4.84 -28.28
CA ALA A 521 -0.16 3.42 -28.20
C ALA A 521 -1.68 3.23 -28.18
N ALA A 522 -2.40 4.03 -27.39
CA ALA A 522 -3.87 4.00 -27.32
C ALA A 522 -4.51 4.34 -28.67
N VAL A 523 -3.99 5.34 -29.40
CA VAL A 523 -4.48 5.67 -30.75
C VAL A 523 -4.24 4.52 -31.73
N ARG A 524 -3.10 3.83 -31.65
CA ARG A 524 -2.83 2.65 -32.50
C ARG A 524 -3.77 1.50 -32.19
N GLU A 525 -4.04 1.21 -30.92
CA GLU A 525 -5.00 0.17 -30.54
C GLU A 525 -6.42 0.48 -31.04
N ILE A 526 -6.85 1.76 -30.96
CA ILE A 526 -8.15 2.18 -31.50
C ILE A 526 -8.19 2.02 -33.02
N GLU A 527 -7.12 2.39 -33.74
CA GLU A 527 -7.03 2.18 -35.20
C GLU A 527 -7.04 0.70 -35.58
N ASP A 528 -6.34 -0.16 -34.83
CA ASP A 528 -6.30 -1.60 -35.09
C ASP A 528 -7.64 -2.27 -34.77
N ALA A 529 -8.32 -1.87 -33.69
CA ALA A 529 -9.67 -2.34 -33.37
C ALA A 529 -10.69 -1.93 -34.45
N ALA A 530 -10.62 -0.70 -34.95
CA ALA A 530 -11.48 -0.24 -36.05
C ALA A 530 -11.24 -1.02 -37.36
N ARG A 531 -9.99 -1.43 -37.63
CA ARG A 531 -9.67 -2.27 -38.81
C ARG A 531 -10.22 -3.69 -38.68
N GLU A 532 -10.12 -4.28 -37.50
CA GLU A 532 -10.73 -5.59 -37.19
C GLU A 532 -12.25 -5.56 -37.31
N GLU A 533 -12.91 -4.50 -36.84
CA GLU A 533 -14.37 -4.33 -36.96
C GLU A 533 -14.82 -4.21 -38.42
N VAL A 534 -14.10 -3.45 -39.25
CA VAL A 534 -14.39 -3.36 -40.70
C VAL A 534 -14.18 -4.70 -41.39
N ARG A 535 -13.14 -5.45 -41.01
CA ARG A 535 -12.84 -6.76 -41.59
C ARG A 535 -13.89 -7.80 -41.22
N THR A 536 -14.27 -7.90 -39.95
CA THR A 536 -15.31 -8.82 -39.48
C THR A 536 -16.67 -8.50 -40.11
N ARG A 537 -17.01 -7.22 -40.27
CA ARG A 537 -18.22 -6.80 -40.97
C ARG A 537 -18.22 -7.18 -42.45
N ALA A 538 -17.07 -7.07 -43.13
CA ALA A 538 -16.91 -7.50 -44.52
C ALA A 538 -16.97 -9.04 -44.68
N GLU A 539 -16.48 -9.80 -43.70
CA GLU A 539 -16.60 -11.27 -43.65
C GLU A 539 -18.06 -11.70 -43.42
N LEU A 540 -18.81 -11.02 -42.54
CA LEU A 540 -20.24 -11.24 -42.34
C LEU A 540 -21.08 -10.94 -43.59
N GLU A 541 -20.83 -9.82 -44.27
CA GLU A 541 -21.51 -9.48 -45.53
C GLU A 541 -21.19 -10.48 -46.67
N ARG A 542 -20.02 -11.11 -46.64
CA ARG A 542 -19.70 -12.21 -47.57
C ARG A 542 -20.50 -13.47 -47.26
N MET A 543 -20.59 -13.85 -45.98
CA MET A 543 -21.36 -15.03 -45.58
C MET A 543 -22.86 -14.86 -45.86
N GLU A 544 -23.43 -13.66 -45.68
CA GLU A 544 -24.83 -13.37 -46.02
C GLU A 544 -25.11 -13.37 -47.53
N ARG A 545 -24.08 -13.21 -48.39
CA ARG A 545 -24.23 -13.31 -49.85
C ARG A 545 -24.05 -14.73 -50.40
N GLU A 546 -23.50 -15.62 -49.59
CA GLU A 546 -23.27 -17.03 -49.95
C GLU A 546 -24.39 -17.97 -49.45
N GLN A 547 -25.35 -17.46 -48.66
CA GLN A 547 -26.63 -18.09 -48.35
C GLN A 547 -27.74 -17.57 -49.27
#